data_AF-A0A1Q3ARF1-F1
#
_entry.id   AF-A0A1Q3ARF1-F1
#
_cell.length_a   1.000
_cell.length_b   1.000
_cell.length_c   1.000
_cell.angle_alpha   90.00
_cell.angle_beta   90.00
_cell.angle_gamma   90.00
#
_symmetry.space_group_name_H-M   'P 1'
#
loop_
_entity.id
_entity.type
_entity.pdbx_description
1 polymer ?
#
loop_
_entity_poly.entity_id
_entity_poly.type
_entity_poly.pdbx_seq_one_letter_code
_entity_poly.pdbx_strand_id
1 'polypeptide(L)'
;LIFLRHHIDDGLKYEYLTVENSLELWQSLNDRFEHLKAVVLPKALNNWSQLFQVFKTVSEYNSTLFKIVSQLKMCGEVITENMLLEKTYRTFHASNMLLQQQYRLHEFTKYRELIGSLLIAEQNNELLLQNHESRPTGSAPLSVNATSSDFRGRGRGRGRGRGRRRGSGRNQNFLGPRNNNSMKWQNPDTKQRQNKDEQTQNKKGNCNRCGMEGHWYRACRTAKHWVDLYPASLKENDKRI
;
A
#
# COMPACT_ATOMS: atom_id res chain seq x y z
N LEU A 1 31.03 43.80 -21.82
CA LEU A 1 30.54 44.62 -20.68
C LEU A 1 29.02 44.78 -20.73
N ILE A 2 28.49 45.33 -21.82
CA ILE A 2 27.05 45.60 -22.01
C ILE A 2 26.20 44.35 -21.76
N PHE A 3 26.61 43.20 -22.31
CA PHE A 3 25.92 41.92 -22.12
C PHE A 3 25.81 41.53 -20.62
N LEU A 4 26.93 41.53 -19.89
CA LEU A 4 26.94 41.22 -18.45
C LEU A 4 26.06 42.20 -17.67
N ARG A 5 26.20 43.51 -17.93
CA ARG A 5 25.39 44.55 -17.26
C ARG A 5 23.90 44.45 -17.57
N HIS A 6 23.51 43.89 -18.71
CA HIS A 6 22.10 43.71 -19.06
C HIS A 6 21.45 42.60 -18.23
N HIS A 7 22.20 41.54 -17.91
CA HIS A 7 21.66 40.30 -17.33
C HIS A 7 21.90 40.12 -15.83
N ILE A 8 22.73 40.96 -15.19
CA ILE A 8 22.88 40.95 -13.74
C ILE A 8 21.72 41.70 -13.05
N ASP A 9 21.48 41.37 -11.78
CA ASP A 9 20.49 42.03 -10.94
C ASP A 9 20.76 43.55 -10.83
N ASP A 10 19.70 44.36 -10.73
CA ASP A 10 19.82 45.81 -10.70
C ASP A 10 20.67 46.30 -9.51
N GLY A 11 20.59 45.65 -8.35
CA GLY A 11 21.45 45.98 -7.20
C GLY A 11 22.93 45.78 -7.52
N LEU A 12 23.27 44.70 -8.22
CA LEU A 12 24.64 44.44 -8.68
C LEU A 12 25.08 45.45 -9.74
N LYS A 13 24.17 45.94 -10.60
CA LYS A 13 24.53 46.96 -11.59
C LYS A 13 25.06 48.21 -10.91
N TYR A 14 24.37 48.68 -9.85
CA TYR A 14 24.76 49.86 -9.08
C TYR A 14 26.13 49.69 -8.40
N GLU A 15 26.36 48.55 -7.74
CA GLU A 15 27.62 48.28 -7.04
C GLU A 15 28.84 48.24 -7.98
N TYR A 16 28.65 47.74 -9.20
CA TYR A 16 29.74 47.63 -10.19
C TYR A 16 29.65 48.69 -11.29
N LEU A 17 28.97 49.82 -11.08
CA LEU A 17 28.82 50.89 -12.11
C LEU A 17 30.16 51.38 -12.67
N THR A 18 31.19 51.48 -11.83
CA THR A 18 32.51 52.04 -12.17
C THR A 18 33.44 51.05 -12.86
N VAL A 19 33.11 49.75 -12.89
CA VAL A 19 33.97 48.74 -13.52
C VAL A 19 33.84 48.76 -15.04
N GLU A 20 34.80 49.34 -15.73
CA GLU A 20 34.78 49.48 -17.19
C GLU A 20 35.26 48.20 -17.91
N ASN A 21 36.06 47.38 -17.23
CA ASN A 21 36.59 46.15 -17.80
C ASN A 21 35.63 44.96 -17.60
N SER A 22 35.34 44.25 -18.70
CA SER A 22 34.42 43.10 -18.66
C SER A 22 35.00 41.91 -17.91
N LEU A 23 36.31 41.70 -17.99
CA LEU A 23 37.00 40.60 -17.32
C LEU A 23 36.99 40.83 -15.80
N GLU A 24 37.29 42.04 -15.37
CA GLU A 24 37.29 42.45 -13.96
C GLU A 24 35.89 42.36 -13.35
N LEU A 25 34.86 42.79 -14.09
CA LEU A 25 33.46 42.63 -13.66
C LEU A 25 33.10 41.15 -13.49
N TRP A 26 33.47 40.31 -14.46
CA TRP A 26 33.22 38.88 -14.39
C TRP A 26 33.93 38.22 -13.21
N GLN A 27 35.21 38.52 -13.00
CA GLN A 27 35.99 38.00 -11.87
C GLN A 27 35.36 38.40 -10.53
N SER A 28 35.00 39.69 -10.37
CA SER A 28 34.35 40.19 -9.15
C SER A 28 33.01 39.51 -8.87
N LEU A 29 32.19 39.30 -9.91
CA LEU A 29 30.92 38.59 -9.78
C LEU A 29 31.13 37.12 -9.43
N ASN A 30 32.11 36.48 -10.05
CA ASN A 30 32.47 35.10 -9.79
C ASN A 30 32.96 34.92 -8.35
N ASP A 31 33.86 35.78 -7.88
CA ASP A 31 34.38 35.74 -6.50
C ASP A 31 33.24 35.88 -5.48
N ARG A 32 32.33 36.84 -5.70
CA ARG A 32 31.14 36.96 -4.87
C ARG A 32 30.26 35.71 -4.91
N PHE A 33 30.07 35.11 -6.09
CA PHE A 33 29.28 33.90 -6.22
C PHE A 33 29.93 32.71 -5.50
N GLU A 34 31.25 32.55 -5.58
CA GLU A 34 31.99 31.55 -4.81
C GLU A 34 31.85 31.75 -3.29
N HIS A 35 31.90 33.01 -2.82
CA HIS A 35 31.59 33.32 -1.42
C HIS A 35 30.15 32.95 -1.04
N LEU A 36 29.18 33.20 -1.92
CA LEU A 36 27.79 32.80 -1.68
C LEU A 36 27.64 31.27 -1.59
N LYS A 37 28.32 30.50 -2.44
CA LYS A 37 28.33 29.03 -2.34
C LYS A 37 28.83 28.56 -0.98
N ALA A 38 29.88 29.18 -0.44
CA ALA A 38 30.43 28.81 0.86
C ALA A 38 29.41 28.95 2.01
N VAL A 39 28.46 29.88 1.90
CA VAL A 39 27.38 30.09 2.88
C VAL A 39 26.16 29.21 2.59
N VAL A 40 25.79 29.07 1.31
CA VAL A 40 24.60 28.33 0.89
C VAL A 40 24.79 26.82 1.02
N LEU A 41 25.97 26.29 0.69
CA LEU A 41 26.24 24.86 0.64
C LEU A 41 26.02 24.17 2.01
N PRO A 42 26.60 24.64 3.14
CA PRO A 42 26.35 24.02 4.44
C PRO A 42 24.88 24.01 4.83
N LYS A 43 24.16 25.10 4.53
CA LYS A 43 22.72 25.21 4.79
C LYS A 43 21.91 24.24 3.93
N ALA A 44 22.23 24.13 2.64
CA ALA A 44 21.56 23.21 1.73
C ALA A 44 21.81 21.74 2.11
N LEU A 45 23.04 21.39 2.51
CA LEU A 45 23.37 20.05 3.02
C LEU A 45 22.63 19.73 4.32
N ASN A 46 22.52 20.68 5.24
CA ASN A 46 21.74 20.50 6.45
C ASN A 46 20.24 20.35 6.15
N ASN A 47 19.68 21.17 5.25
CA ASN A 47 18.30 21.03 4.83
C ASN A 47 18.06 19.67 4.14
N TRP A 48 19.00 19.22 3.31
CA TRP A 48 18.96 17.90 2.71
C TRP A 48 18.97 16.82 3.79
N SER A 49 19.87 16.87 4.77
CA SER A 49 19.92 15.87 5.84
C SER A 49 18.63 15.85 6.66
N GLN A 50 18.06 17.02 6.97
CA GLN A 50 16.83 17.19 7.75
C GLN A 50 15.53 16.96 6.96
N LEU A 51 15.62 16.65 5.67
CA LEU A 51 14.49 16.28 4.81
C LEU A 51 13.96 14.88 5.17
N PHE A 52 13.60 14.68 6.43
CA PHE A 52 12.85 13.55 7.00
C PHE A 52 11.61 14.03 7.77
N GLN A 53 11.41 15.36 7.85
CA GLN A 53 10.21 15.93 8.43
C GLN A 53 8.98 15.45 7.66
N VAL A 54 7.91 15.14 8.39
CA VAL A 54 6.66 14.66 7.80
C VAL A 54 5.98 15.82 7.10
N PHE A 55 6.04 15.81 5.76
CA PHE A 55 5.24 16.69 4.92
C PHE A 55 3.78 16.27 4.97
N LYS A 56 2.86 17.22 4.87
CA LYS A 56 1.44 16.89 4.87
C LYS A 56 1.01 16.27 3.54
N THR A 57 1.66 16.68 2.45
CA THR A 57 1.36 16.19 1.10
C THR A 57 2.62 15.82 0.33
N VAL A 58 2.46 14.93 -0.65
CA VAL A 58 3.54 14.53 -1.58
C VAL A 58 4.02 15.75 -2.40
N SER A 59 3.11 16.67 -2.72
CA SER A 59 3.44 17.91 -3.46
C SER A 59 4.35 18.86 -2.67
N GLU A 60 4.07 19.06 -1.37
CA GLU A 60 4.93 19.86 -0.48
C GLU A 60 6.34 19.26 -0.37
N TYR A 61 6.43 17.95 -0.20
CA TYR A 61 7.69 17.22 -0.22
C TYR A 61 8.45 17.45 -1.53
N ASN A 62 7.80 17.25 -2.67
CA ASN A 62 8.40 17.40 -3.98
C ASN A 62 8.96 18.81 -4.21
N SER A 63 8.17 19.84 -3.86
CA SER A 63 8.60 21.24 -3.98
C SER A 63 9.82 21.55 -3.13
N THR A 64 9.84 21.10 -1.87
CA THR A 64 10.95 21.37 -0.95
C THR A 64 12.22 20.61 -1.32
N LEU A 65 12.10 19.34 -1.74
CA LEU A 65 13.20 18.55 -2.28
C LEU A 65 13.85 19.31 -3.46
N PHE A 66 13.07 19.75 -4.44
CA PHE A 66 13.63 20.45 -5.61
C PHE A 66 14.24 21.81 -5.30
N LYS A 67 13.73 22.54 -4.29
CA LYS A 67 14.37 23.77 -3.80
C LYS A 67 15.78 23.48 -3.26
N ILE A 68 15.92 22.42 -2.46
CA ILE A 68 17.22 22.02 -1.88
C ILE A 68 18.16 21.50 -2.98
N VAL A 69 17.66 20.62 -3.85
CA VAL A 69 18.45 20.07 -4.97
C VAL A 69 18.96 21.17 -5.88
N SER A 70 18.14 22.19 -6.17
CA SER A 70 18.58 23.35 -6.95
C SER A 70 19.72 24.09 -6.26
N GLN A 71 19.66 24.32 -4.94
CA GLN A 71 20.74 24.96 -4.19
C GLN A 71 22.03 24.13 -4.20
N LEU A 72 21.92 22.81 -4.02
CA LEU A 72 23.06 21.90 -4.07
C LEU A 72 23.73 21.90 -5.45
N LYS A 73 22.94 21.78 -6.52
CA LYS A 73 23.44 21.84 -7.90
C LYS A 73 24.10 23.18 -8.22
N MET A 74 23.53 24.28 -7.74
CA MET A 74 24.13 25.63 -7.87
C MET A 74 25.49 25.73 -7.15
N CYS A 75 25.70 24.96 -6.09
CA CYS A 75 26.98 24.87 -5.38
C CYS A 75 27.96 23.85 -6.01
N GLY A 76 27.59 23.20 -7.12
CA GLY A 76 28.43 22.21 -7.81
C GLY A 76 28.24 20.77 -7.33
N GLU A 77 27.29 20.50 -6.44
CA GLU A 77 27.01 19.14 -5.97
C GLU A 77 26.28 18.30 -7.02
N VAL A 78 26.75 17.07 -7.21
CA VAL A 78 26.15 16.13 -8.17
C VAL A 78 25.05 15.34 -7.48
N ILE A 79 23.79 15.69 -7.79
CA ILE A 79 22.61 14.97 -7.30
C ILE A 79 22.09 14.03 -8.40
N THR A 80 22.16 12.72 -8.14
CA THR A 80 21.73 11.67 -9.07
C THR A 80 20.28 11.25 -8.84
N GLU A 81 19.65 10.59 -9.83
CA GLU A 81 18.31 10.00 -9.71
C GLU A 81 18.22 9.04 -8.52
N ASN A 82 19.22 8.16 -8.37
CA ASN A 82 19.27 7.20 -7.26
C ASN A 82 19.30 7.90 -5.89
N MET A 83 20.02 9.01 -5.76
CA MET A 83 20.01 9.79 -4.52
C MET A 83 18.62 10.35 -4.21
N LEU A 84 17.89 10.85 -5.21
CA LEU A 84 16.52 11.34 -5.02
C LEU A 84 15.56 10.21 -4.63
N LEU A 85 15.67 9.05 -5.28
CA LEU A 85 14.88 7.86 -4.97
C LEU A 85 15.13 7.39 -3.53
N GLU A 86 16.39 7.13 -3.18
CA GLU A 86 16.77 6.71 -1.83
C GLU A 86 16.39 7.73 -0.77
N LYS A 87 16.55 9.03 -1.09
CA LYS A 87 16.14 10.09 -0.18
C LYS A 87 14.63 10.04 0.10
N THR A 88 13.83 9.86 -0.95
CA THR A 88 12.38 9.76 -0.87
C THR A 88 11.91 8.51 -0.15
N TYR A 89 12.54 7.36 -0.38
CA TYR A 89 12.19 6.16 0.40
C TYR A 89 12.43 6.38 1.88
N ARG A 90 13.51 7.06 2.27
CA ARG A 90 13.84 7.26 3.69
C ARG A 90 12.96 8.32 4.38
N THR A 91 12.16 9.10 3.64
CA THR A 91 11.24 10.09 4.24
C THR A 91 9.91 9.50 4.70
N PHE A 92 9.61 8.25 4.35
CA PHE A 92 8.40 7.58 4.84
C PHE A 92 8.42 7.48 6.36
N HIS A 93 7.27 7.77 6.98
CA HIS A 93 7.08 7.58 8.41
C HIS A 93 7.27 6.10 8.78
N ALA A 94 7.76 5.81 9.99
CA ALA A 94 8.04 4.45 10.45
C ALA A 94 6.82 3.51 10.38
N SER A 95 5.60 4.05 10.59
CA SER A 95 4.36 3.28 10.42
C SER A 95 4.11 2.80 8.99
N ASN A 96 4.74 3.45 8.00
CA ASN A 96 4.58 3.18 6.58
C ASN A 96 5.77 2.39 6.02
N MET A 97 6.54 1.72 6.88
CA MET A 97 7.70 0.91 6.48
C MET A 97 7.35 -0.18 5.45
N LEU A 98 6.16 -0.79 5.53
CA LEU A 98 5.73 -1.78 4.55
C LEU A 98 5.45 -1.16 3.18
N LEU A 99 4.83 0.02 3.15
CA LEU A 99 4.59 0.76 1.90
C LEU A 99 5.91 1.18 1.25
N GLN A 100 6.85 1.68 2.06
CA GLN A 100 8.20 2.00 1.62
C GLN A 100 8.88 0.79 0.97
N GLN A 101 8.78 -0.41 1.56
CA GLN A 101 9.33 -1.64 1.00
C GLN A 101 8.66 -2.01 -0.33
N GLN A 102 7.33 -1.86 -0.44
CA GLN A 102 6.60 -2.11 -1.69
C GLN A 102 7.10 -1.21 -2.83
N TYR A 103 7.24 0.10 -2.59
CA TYR A 103 7.74 1.02 -3.62
C TYR A 103 9.21 0.74 -3.99
N ARG A 104 10.04 0.26 -3.05
CA ARG A 104 11.41 -0.17 -3.36
C ARG A 104 11.47 -1.39 -4.28
N LEU A 105 10.53 -2.33 -4.13
CA LEU A 105 10.44 -3.51 -5.00
C LEU A 105 9.96 -3.18 -6.41
N HIS A 106 9.36 -2.00 -6.64
CA HIS A 106 8.94 -1.55 -7.96
C HIS A 106 10.11 -1.05 -8.86
N GLU A 107 11.35 -1.06 -8.36
CA GLU A 107 12.58 -0.80 -9.13
C GLU A 107 12.54 0.47 -10.00
N PHE A 108 12.00 1.57 -9.47
CA PHE A 108 12.02 2.85 -10.16
C PHE A 108 13.43 3.27 -10.53
N THR A 109 13.63 3.73 -11.76
CA THR A 109 14.93 4.24 -12.24
C THR A 109 14.98 5.76 -12.29
N LYS A 110 13.82 6.41 -12.35
CA LYS A 110 13.68 7.87 -12.39
C LYS A 110 12.81 8.37 -11.25
N TYR A 111 13.23 9.45 -10.61
CA TYR A 111 12.49 10.10 -9.53
C TYR A 111 11.07 10.48 -9.94
N ARG A 112 10.90 10.97 -11.18
CA ARG A 112 9.59 11.37 -11.72
C ARG A 112 8.54 10.24 -11.72
N GLU A 113 8.98 8.99 -11.87
CA GLU A 113 8.10 7.83 -11.89
C GLU A 113 7.62 7.53 -10.47
N LEU A 114 8.55 7.49 -9.51
CA LEU A 114 8.23 7.32 -8.09
C LEU A 114 7.28 8.41 -7.58
N ILE A 115 7.62 9.69 -7.81
CA ILE A 115 6.80 10.80 -7.30
C ILE A 115 5.41 10.82 -7.95
N GLY A 116 5.32 10.46 -9.24
CA GLY A 116 4.05 10.30 -9.94
C GLY A 116 3.18 9.21 -9.32
N SER A 117 3.76 8.04 -9.01
CA SER A 117 3.03 6.97 -8.34
C SER A 117 2.58 7.34 -6.92
N LEU A 118 3.38 8.12 -6.18
CA LEU A 118 3.01 8.60 -4.85
C LEU A 118 1.86 9.61 -4.90
N LEU A 119 1.88 10.54 -5.86
CA LEU A 119 0.79 11.50 -6.06
C LEU A 119 -0.53 10.82 -6.41
N ILE A 120 -0.50 9.81 -7.29
CA ILE A 120 -1.70 9.03 -7.65
C ILE A 120 -2.23 8.28 -6.42
N ALA A 121 -1.34 7.69 -5.61
CA ALA A 121 -1.74 6.99 -4.40
C ALA A 121 -2.35 7.93 -3.34
N GLU A 122 -1.78 9.13 -3.17
CA GLU A 122 -2.32 10.18 -2.30
C GLU A 122 -3.74 10.58 -2.72
N GLN A 123 -3.97 10.88 -4.01
CA GLN A 123 -5.29 11.21 -4.54
C GLN A 123 -6.30 10.06 -4.39
N ASN A 124 -5.89 8.83 -4.64
CA ASN A 124 -6.76 7.66 -4.45
C ASN A 124 -7.18 7.51 -2.98
N ASN A 125 -6.27 7.76 -2.03
CA ASN A 125 -6.58 7.71 -0.61
C ASN A 125 -7.55 8.82 -0.19
N GLU A 126 -7.37 10.04 -0.70
CA GLU A 126 -8.31 11.15 -0.46
C GLU A 126 -9.73 10.79 -0.96
N LEU A 127 -9.84 10.24 -2.17
CA LEU A 127 -11.12 9.79 -2.72
C LEU A 127 -11.75 8.66 -1.89
N LEU A 128 -10.96 7.71 -1.40
CA LEU A 128 -11.45 6.64 -0.52
C LEU A 128 -12.01 7.18 0.79
N LEU A 129 -11.37 8.20 1.38
CA LEU A 129 -11.88 8.87 2.59
C LEU A 129 -13.20 9.60 2.31
N GLN A 130 -13.28 10.34 1.20
CA GLN A 130 -14.53 11.00 0.79
C GLN A 130 -15.67 10.02 0.51
N ASN A 131 -15.38 8.85 -0.08
CA ASN A 131 -16.37 7.79 -0.29
C ASN A 131 -16.91 7.21 1.03
N HIS A 132 -16.07 7.16 2.07
CA HIS A 132 -16.51 6.73 3.39
C HIS A 132 -17.43 7.77 4.05
N GLU A 133 -17.10 9.06 3.92
CA GLU A 133 -17.88 10.16 4.50
C GLU A 133 -19.20 10.43 3.78
N SER A 134 -19.24 10.27 2.46
CA SER A 134 -20.45 10.42 1.63
C SER A 134 -21.44 9.26 1.78
N ARG A 135 -21.08 8.20 2.51
CA ARG A 135 -21.96 7.07 2.78
C ARG A 135 -23.08 7.50 3.73
N PRO A 136 -24.37 7.48 3.31
CA PRO A 136 -25.46 7.91 4.18
C PRO A 136 -25.54 7.01 5.43
N THR A 137 -25.68 7.67 6.59
CA THR A 137 -25.94 7.06 7.91
C THR A 137 -27.25 6.26 7.83
N GLY A 138 -27.15 4.98 7.48
CA GLY A 138 -28.30 4.13 7.22
C GLY A 138 -28.06 3.03 6.18
N SER A 139 -26.96 3.08 5.42
CA SER A 139 -26.56 1.93 4.60
C SER A 139 -26.08 0.80 5.53
N ALA A 140 -26.89 -0.24 5.64
CA ALA A 140 -26.63 -1.41 6.47
C ALA A 140 -25.18 -1.90 6.32
N PRO A 141 -24.50 -2.33 7.39
CA PRO A 141 -23.25 -3.06 7.24
C PRO A 141 -23.54 -4.24 6.31
N LEU A 142 -22.70 -4.42 5.29
CA LEU A 142 -22.77 -5.65 4.51
C LEU A 142 -22.61 -6.79 5.51
N SER A 143 -23.68 -7.55 5.70
CA SER A 143 -23.72 -8.71 6.58
C SER A 143 -22.74 -9.75 6.05
N VAL A 144 -21.48 -9.65 6.46
CA VAL A 144 -20.52 -10.72 6.33
C VAL A 144 -20.95 -11.80 7.33
N ASN A 145 -21.42 -12.92 6.80
CA ASN A 145 -21.82 -14.15 7.49
C ASN A 145 -23.22 -14.14 8.14
N ALA A 146 -24.27 -14.18 7.31
CA ALA A 146 -25.46 -14.95 7.64
C ALA A 146 -25.44 -16.25 6.83
N THR A 147 -24.60 -17.19 7.24
CA THR A 147 -24.82 -18.60 6.90
C THR A 147 -26.03 -19.04 7.72
N SER A 148 -27.24 -18.69 7.24
CA SER A 148 -28.47 -19.32 7.68
C SER A 148 -28.35 -20.80 7.30
N SER A 149 -27.87 -21.62 8.23
CA SER A 149 -27.94 -23.05 8.09
C SER A 149 -29.35 -23.48 8.49
N ASP A 150 -30.27 -23.41 7.54
CA ASP A 150 -31.58 -24.05 7.62
C ASP A 150 -31.41 -25.57 7.63
N PHE A 151 -31.00 -26.13 8.77
CA PHE A 151 -31.14 -27.54 9.06
C PHE A 151 -32.48 -27.80 9.73
N ARG A 152 -33.36 -28.38 8.91
CA ARG A 152 -34.65 -29.00 9.21
C ARG A 152 -34.73 -29.58 10.64
N GLY A 153 -35.49 -28.91 11.51
CA GLY A 153 -35.99 -29.47 12.76
C GLY A 153 -37.52 -29.51 12.77
N ARG A 154 -38.13 -30.61 12.30
CA ARG A 154 -39.57 -30.88 12.51
C ARG A 154 -39.79 -31.27 13.98
N GLY A 155 -40.06 -30.30 14.83
CA GLY A 155 -40.51 -30.53 16.21
C GLY A 155 -42.02 -30.28 16.35
N ARG A 156 -42.85 -31.28 16.04
CA ARG A 156 -44.25 -31.32 16.49
C ARG A 156 -44.29 -31.99 17.86
N GLY A 157 -44.67 -31.26 18.90
CA GLY A 157 -44.85 -31.82 20.24
C GLY A 157 -45.65 -30.89 21.16
N ARG A 158 -46.96 -30.78 20.92
CA ARG A 158 -47.91 -30.34 21.95
C ARG A 158 -48.29 -31.57 22.77
N GLY A 159 -47.97 -31.57 24.06
CA GLY A 159 -48.36 -32.64 24.99
C GLY A 159 -48.43 -32.13 26.43
N ARG A 160 -49.64 -31.70 26.84
CA ARG A 160 -50.01 -31.57 28.26
C ARG A 160 -50.31 -32.96 28.79
N GLY A 161 -49.69 -33.38 29.90
CA GLY A 161 -50.01 -34.63 30.57
C GLY A 161 -49.55 -34.60 32.04
N ARG A 162 -50.53 -34.48 32.94
CA ARG A 162 -50.37 -34.55 34.40
C ARG A 162 -50.13 -36.00 34.83
N GLY A 163 -49.22 -36.22 35.77
CA GLY A 163 -49.05 -37.51 36.46
C GLY A 163 -48.22 -37.38 37.73
N ARG A 164 -48.90 -37.38 38.88
CA ARG A 164 -48.33 -37.36 40.23
C ARG A 164 -47.70 -38.72 40.57
N ARG A 165 -46.56 -38.75 41.28
CA ARG A 165 -46.42 -39.32 42.65
C ARG A 165 -44.96 -39.44 43.12
N ARG A 166 -44.70 -38.75 44.24
CA ARG A 166 -44.03 -39.21 45.49
C ARG A 166 -42.60 -39.80 45.41
N GLY A 167 -41.68 -39.19 46.17
CA GLY A 167 -40.52 -39.91 46.70
C GLY A 167 -39.34 -39.04 47.16
N SER A 168 -39.50 -38.31 48.26
CA SER A 168 -38.40 -37.77 49.05
C SER A 168 -37.62 -38.93 49.70
N GLY A 169 -36.29 -38.97 49.60
CA GLY A 169 -35.52 -40.05 50.22
C GLY A 169 -33.99 -39.95 50.10
N ARG A 170 -33.38 -39.19 51.02
CA ARG A 170 -32.13 -39.48 51.76
C ARG A 170 -30.97 -40.20 51.06
N ASN A 171 -29.92 -39.42 50.82
CA ASN A 171 -28.53 -39.63 51.26
C ASN A 171 -28.30 -40.90 52.13
N GLN A 172 -27.49 -41.86 51.66
CA GLN A 172 -26.57 -42.67 52.48
C GLN A 172 -25.34 -43.10 51.67
N ASN A 173 -24.20 -42.91 52.34
CA ASN A 173 -22.80 -43.17 51.98
C ASN A 173 -22.49 -44.67 51.72
N PHE A 174 -21.37 -44.99 51.06
CA PHE A 174 -20.19 -45.69 51.63
C PHE A 174 -19.22 -46.23 50.52
N LEU A 175 -17.96 -45.79 50.61
CA LEU A 175 -16.66 -46.47 50.32
C LEU A 175 -16.49 -47.26 48.99
N GLY A 176 -15.67 -46.82 48.01
CA GLY A 176 -14.19 -46.94 47.96
C GLY A 176 -13.77 -48.21 47.16
N PRO A 177 -12.57 -48.34 46.52
CA PRO A 177 -11.37 -47.51 46.60
C PRO A 177 -10.71 -47.12 45.24
N ARG A 178 -9.65 -46.34 45.37
CA ARG A 178 -8.79 -45.72 44.35
C ARG A 178 -7.44 -46.44 44.31
N ASN A 179 -6.99 -46.95 43.16
CA ASN A 179 -5.58 -47.19 42.78
C ASN A 179 -5.50 -47.53 41.26
N ASN A 180 -4.89 -46.67 40.45
CA ASN A 180 -3.50 -46.64 39.98
C ASN A 180 -3.15 -47.55 38.79
N ASN A 181 -2.50 -46.89 37.82
CA ASN A 181 -1.50 -47.37 36.85
C ASN A 181 -1.92 -47.77 35.44
N SER A 182 -1.50 -46.88 34.52
CA SER A 182 -0.75 -47.15 33.29
C SER A 182 -1.12 -48.39 32.46
N MET A 183 -1.61 -48.15 31.24
CA MET A 183 -1.13 -48.91 30.07
C MET A 183 -0.99 -48.01 28.84
N LYS A 184 0.29 -47.77 28.53
CA LYS A 184 0.86 -47.57 27.21
C LYS A 184 0.43 -48.74 26.31
N TRP A 185 -0.25 -48.46 25.21
CA TRP A 185 -0.41 -49.42 24.11
C TRP A 185 0.16 -48.80 22.84
N GLN A 186 1.40 -49.20 22.54
CA GLN A 186 1.90 -49.25 21.18
C GLN A 186 1.23 -50.43 20.48
N ASN A 187 0.85 -50.26 19.21
CA ASN A 187 0.78 -51.38 18.29
C ASN A 187 1.41 -50.98 16.94
N PRO A 188 2.21 -51.88 16.32
CA PRO A 188 2.96 -51.63 15.10
C PRO A 188 2.23 -52.11 13.83
N ASP A 189 2.80 -51.69 12.70
CA ASP A 189 2.65 -52.22 11.33
C ASP A 189 1.38 -51.97 10.52
N THR A 190 1.48 -50.99 9.62
CA THR A 190 1.03 -51.17 8.23
C THR A 190 1.98 -50.39 7.31
N LYS A 191 2.79 -51.13 6.55
CA LYS A 191 3.72 -50.61 5.54
C LYS A 191 2.96 -50.13 4.30
N GLN A 192 3.60 -49.16 3.62
CA GLN A 192 3.49 -48.80 2.20
C GLN A 192 2.23 -48.04 1.73
N ARG A 193 2.42 -46.75 1.47
CA ARG A 193 2.60 -46.24 0.10
C ARG A 193 3.08 -44.78 0.12
N GLN A 194 4.31 -44.57 -0.34
CA GLN A 194 4.67 -43.30 -0.97
C GLN A 194 3.84 -43.20 -2.25
N ASN A 195 3.20 -42.05 -2.48
CA ASN A 195 2.93 -41.57 -3.83
C ASN A 195 3.17 -40.06 -3.84
N LYS A 196 4.20 -39.68 -4.61
CA LYS A 196 4.21 -38.43 -5.35
C LYS A 196 3.11 -38.54 -6.39
N ASP A 197 2.19 -37.60 -6.43
CA ASP A 197 1.33 -37.32 -7.59
C ASP A 197 1.25 -35.78 -7.65
N GLU A 198 2.13 -35.15 -8.42
CA GLU A 198 1.92 -34.80 -9.83
C GLU A 198 0.87 -33.71 -10.02
N GLN A 199 1.35 -32.64 -10.68
CA GLN A 199 0.56 -31.60 -11.32
C GLN A 199 -0.54 -32.24 -12.20
N THR A 200 -1.72 -32.40 -11.65
CA THR A 200 -2.92 -32.54 -12.48
C THR A 200 -3.40 -31.15 -12.83
N GLN A 201 -2.95 -30.66 -13.98
CA GLN A 201 -3.64 -29.64 -14.75
C GLN A 201 -5.06 -30.13 -15.06
N ASN A 202 -5.98 -29.99 -14.10
CA ASN A 202 -7.40 -30.11 -14.38
C ASN A 202 -7.79 -28.88 -15.18
N LYS A 203 -7.85 -29.02 -16.52
CA LYS A 203 -8.58 -28.12 -17.42
C LYS A 203 -10.04 -28.05 -16.96
N LYS A 204 -10.32 -27.24 -15.94
CA LYS A 204 -11.68 -26.87 -15.54
C LYS A 204 -12.21 -25.97 -16.64
N GLY A 205 -13.10 -26.52 -17.47
CA GLY A 205 -13.77 -25.80 -18.53
C GLY A 205 -14.37 -24.48 -18.04
N ASN A 206 -14.53 -23.56 -18.98
CA ASN A 206 -14.97 -22.19 -18.73
C ASN A 206 -16.28 -22.16 -17.94
N CYS A 207 -16.37 -21.26 -16.98
CA CYS A 207 -17.59 -21.06 -16.21
C CYS A 207 -18.70 -20.56 -17.14
N ASN A 208 -19.78 -21.33 -17.29
CA ASN A 208 -20.96 -20.94 -18.10
C ASN A 208 -21.64 -19.62 -17.65
N ARG A 209 -21.26 -19.06 -16.49
CA ARG A 209 -21.75 -17.76 -16.02
C ARG A 209 -20.89 -16.60 -16.48
N CYS A 210 -19.57 -16.69 -16.35
CA CYS A 210 -18.66 -15.55 -16.56
C CYS A 210 -17.57 -15.79 -17.61
N GLY A 211 -17.53 -16.95 -18.25
CA GLY A 211 -16.54 -17.30 -19.28
C GLY A 211 -15.13 -17.60 -18.75
N MET A 212 -14.85 -17.33 -17.47
CA MET A 212 -13.52 -17.54 -16.87
C MET A 212 -13.29 -19.00 -16.46
N GLU A 213 -12.07 -19.50 -16.65
CA GLU A 213 -11.66 -20.86 -16.29
C GLU A 213 -11.41 -21.02 -14.77
N GLY A 214 -11.34 -22.26 -14.30
CA GLY A 214 -10.93 -22.58 -12.93
C GLY A 214 -12.06 -22.74 -11.91
N HIS A 215 -13.32 -22.46 -12.25
CA HIS A 215 -14.47 -22.68 -11.36
C HIS A 215 -15.78 -23.04 -12.09
N TRP A 216 -16.67 -23.78 -11.43
CA TRP A 216 -18.00 -24.13 -11.96
C TRP A 216 -19.02 -23.00 -11.76
N TYR A 217 -20.08 -22.96 -12.56
CA TYR A 217 -21.21 -21.99 -12.47
C TYR A 217 -21.69 -21.76 -11.03
N ARG A 218 -21.82 -22.84 -10.24
CA ARG A 218 -22.31 -22.79 -8.84
C ARG A 218 -21.33 -22.14 -7.87
N ALA A 219 -20.04 -22.10 -8.20
CA ALA A 219 -18.99 -21.46 -7.42
C ALA A 219 -18.64 -20.05 -7.92
N CYS A 220 -19.34 -19.55 -8.94
CA CYS A 220 -19.08 -18.26 -9.55
C CYS A 220 -19.54 -17.11 -8.66
N ARG A 221 -18.58 -16.33 -8.15
CA ARG A 221 -18.83 -15.13 -7.34
C ARG A 221 -18.80 -13.83 -8.15
N THR A 222 -18.63 -13.91 -9.47
CA THR A 222 -18.62 -12.73 -10.35
C THR A 222 -19.97 -12.02 -10.26
N ALA A 223 -19.94 -10.71 -9.97
CA ALA A 223 -21.15 -9.91 -9.89
C ALA A 223 -21.81 -9.80 -11.27
N LYS A 224 -23.16 -9.73 -11.29
CA LYS A 224 -23.96 -9.81 -12.53
C LYS A 224 -23.55 -8.73 -13.56
N HIS A 225 -23.28 -7.50 -13.10
CA HIS A 225 -22.87 -6.41 -13.99
C HIS A 225 -21.53 -6.68 -14.71
N TRP A 226 -20.58 -7.40 -14.10
CA TRP A 226 -19.33 -7.80 -14.76
C TRP A 226 -19.53 -8.93 -15.77
N VAL A 227 -20.47 -9.82 -15.50
CA VAL A 227 -20.86 -10.88 -16.45
C VAL A 227 -21.48 -10.28 -17.70
N ASP A 228 -22.29 -9.24 -17.57
CA ASP A 228 -22.98 -8.60 -18.69
C ASP A 228 -22.01 -7.76 -19.57
N LEU A 229 -20.91 -7.24 -18.99
CA LEU A 229 -19.87 -6.49 -19.72
C LEU A 229 -18.92 -7.39 -20.52
N TYR A 230 -18.72 -8.65 -20.11
CA TYR A 230 -17.76 -9.54 -20.74
C TYR A 230 -18.10 -9.86 -22.22
N PRO A 231 -19.35 -10.21 -22.59
CA PRO A 231 -19.76 -10.37 -24.00
C PRO A 231 -19.65 -9.08 -24.82
N ALA A 232 -19.81 -7.91 -24.19
CA ALA A 232 -19.68 -6.62 -24.87
C ALA A 232 -18.22 -6.33 -25.26
N SER A 233 -17.27 -6.66 -24.36
CA SER A 233 -15.84 -6.50 -24.61
C SER A 233 -15.31 -7.40 -25.74
N LEU A 234 -15.83 -8.63 -25.87
CA LEU A 234 -15.47 -9.53 -26.97
C LEU A 234 -15.99 -9.03 -28.33
N LYS A 235 -17.19 -8.45 -28.38
CA LYS A 235 -17.77 -7.88 -29.61
C LYS A 235 -17.11 -6.58 -30.07
N GLU A 236 -16.37 -5.90 -29.20
CA GLU A 236 -15.64 -4.67 -29.54
C GLU A 236 -14.28 -4.98 -30.17
N ASN A 237 -13.67 -6.11 -29.78
CA ASN A 237 -12.41 -6.59 -30.35
C ASN A 237 -12.57 -7.13 -31.79
N ASP A 238 -13.72 -7.72 -32.12
CA ASP A 238 -14.02 -8.20 -33.48
C ASP A 238 -14.34 -7.07 -34.49
N LYS A 239 -14.53 -5.83 -34.02
CA LYS A 239 -14.79 -4.65 -34.88
C LYS A 239 -13.54 -3.82 -35.18
N ARG A 240 -12.38 -4.22 -34.65
CA ARG A 240 -11.09 -3.54 -34.86
C ARG A 240 -10.11 -4.35 -35.74
N ILE A 241 -10.64 -5.28 -36.54
CA ILE A 241 -9.91 -5.99 -37.60
C ILE A 241 -10.53 -5.60 -38.94
#